data_AF-A0A2B7WFZ5-F1
#
_entry.id   AF-A0A2B7WFZ5-F1
#
_cell.length_a   1.000
_cell.length_b   1.000
_cell.length_c   1.000
_cell.angle_alpha   90.00
_cell.angle_beta   90.00
_cell.angle_gamma   90.00
#
_symmetry.space_group_name_H-M   'P 1'
#
loop_
_entity.id
_entity.type
_entity.pdbx_description
1 polymer ?
#
loop_
_entity_poly.entity_id
_entity_poly.type
_entity_poly.pdbx_seq_one_letter_code
_entity_poly.pdbx_strand_id
1 'polypeptide(L)'
;MSAAVEETAATGPAPAPATQQAPKGMRKNGKTWHDTKKPFRPTAGQTTYAKRLEERKAREAMKEKEKEMKDEKEAERQRRIQAIKDRRAAKEEKLRYEKMAEKMHRKRVERLKRREKRNKLLNS
;
A
#
# COMPACT_ATOMS: atom_id res chain seq x y z
N MET A 1 -45.52 -47.44 26.55
CA MET A 1 -45.29 -48.37 25.42
C MET A 1 -44.49 -47.64 24.38
N SER A 2 -43.30 -48.19 24.10
CA SER A 2 -42.24 -47.62 23.27
C SER A 2 -42.53 -47.80 21.78
N ALA A 3 -42.21 -46.80 20.96
CA ALA A 3 -41.94 -46.92 19.52
C ALA A 3 -41.09 -45.70 19.10
N ALA A 4 -39.76 -45.87 19.02
CA ALA A 4 -39.01 -46.12 17.78
C ALA A 4 -38.92 -44.87 16.89
N VAL A 5 -37.88 -44.07 17.09
CA VAL A 5 -37.41 -43.05 16.14
C VAL A 5 -36.34 -43.71 15.29
N GLU A 6 -36.64 -43.93 14.01
CA GLU A 6 -35.72 -44.48 13.02
C GLU A 6 -34.69 -43.43 12.59
N GLU A 7 -33.43 -43.83 12.63
CA GLU A 7 -32.24 -43.08 12.27
C GLU A 7 -31.97 -43.24 10.76
N THR A 8 -32.22 -42.20 9.97
CA THR A 8 -31.87 -42.19 8.54
C THR A 8 -30.38 -41.88 8.35
N ALA A 9 -29.57 -42.93 8.22
CA ALA A 9 -28.17 -42.82 7.83
C ALA A 9 -28.02 -42.43 6.35
N ALA A 10 -27.66 -41.18 6.09
CA ALA A 10 -27.25 -40.72 4.77
C ALA A 10 -25.82 -41.23 4.46
N THR A 11 -25.71 -42.16 3.52
CA THR A 11 -24.43 -42.66 3.00
C THR A 11 -23.84 -41.65 2.00
N GLY A 12 -22.80 -40.92 2.40
CA GLY A 12 -21.97 -40.11 1.50
C GLY A 12 -20.86 -40.94 0.83
N PRO A 13 -20.39 -40.55 -0.38
CA PRO A 13 -19.42 -41.35 -1.14
C PRO A 13 -18.06 -41.39 -0.43
N ALA A 14 -17.50 -42.60 -0.35
CA ALA A 14 -16.26 -42.92 0.32
C ALA A 14 -15.06 -42.07 -0.18
N PRO A 15 -14.21 -41.53 0.72
CA PRO A 15 -12.96 -40.91 0.33
C PRO A 15 -12.00 -41.96 -0.24
N ALA A 16 -11.43 -41.67 -1.42
CA ALA A 16 -10.38 -42.48 -2.04
C ALA A 16 -9.23 -42.73 -1.04
N PRO A 17 -8.61 -43.93 -1.03
CA PRO A 17 -7.58 -44.26 -0.07
C PRO A 17 -6.35 -43.37 -0.29
N ALA A 18 -6.15 -42.41 0.61
CA ALA A 18 -4.87 -41.78 0.81
C ALA A 18 -3.87 -42.90 1.11
N THR A 19 -2.91 -43.10 0.21
CA THR A 19 -1.77 -43.99 0.42
C THR A 19 -0.96 -43.44 1.58
N GLN A 20 -1.33 -43.86 2.80
CA GLN A 20 -0.59 -43.57 4.02
C GLN A 20 0.77 -44.24 3.90
N GLN A 21 1.79 -43.45 3.55
CA GLN A 21 3.16 -43.91 3.59
C GLN A 21 3.51 -44.20 5.04
N ALA A 22 3.97 -45.42 5.32
CA ALA A 22 4.34 -45.85 6.66
C ALA A 22 5.26 -44.81 7.35
N PRO A 23 5.09 -44.56 8.66
CA PRO A 23 5.88 -43.56 9.37
C PRO A 23 7.36 -43.91 9.28
N LYS A 24 8.10 -43.11 8.52
CA LYS A 24 9.55 -43.29 8.35
C LYS A 24 10.23 -42.88 9.65
N GLY A 25 11.03 -43.78 10.21
CA GLY A 25 11.69 -43.57 11.52
C GLY A 25 12.46 -42.25 11.59
N MET A 26 12.34 -41.57 12.74
CA MET A 26 12.98 -40.29 13.01
C MET A 26 14.51 -40.41 12.82
N ARG A 27 15.11 -39.51 12.03
CA ARG A 27 16.56 -39.53 11.80
C ARG A 27 17.27 -39.15 13.10
N LYS A 28 18.07 -40.07 13.67
CA LYS A 28 18.84 -39.82 14.90
C LYS A 28 19.85 -38.66 14.78
N ASN A 29 20.21 -38.24 13.57
CA ASN A 29 21.23 -37.23 13.27
C ASN A 29 20.67 -35.79 13.11
N GLY A 30 19.51 -35.46 13.69
CA GLY A 30 18.98 -34.07 13.78
C GLY A 30 18.60 -33.36 12.47
N LYS A 31 18.84 -33.96 11.30
CA LYS A 31 18.51 -33.42 9.97
C LYS A 31 17.03 -33.62 9.61
N THR A 32 16.13 -33.14 10.46
CA THR A 32 14.66 -33.18 10.26
C THR A 32 14.15 -32.01 9.41
N TRP A 33 14.86 -30.89 9.38
CA TRP A 33 14.55 -29.72 8.54
C TRP A 33 14.91 -29.90 7.06
N HIS A 34 15.71 -30.92 6.74
CA HIS A 34 16.02 -31.29 5.37
C HIS A 34 14.96 -32.27 4.84
N ASP A 35 14.30 -31.88 3.76
CA ASP A 35 13.39 -32.76 3.06
C ASP A 35 14.08 -34.03 2.56
N THR A 36 13.36 -35.16 2.66
CA THR A 36 13.82 -36.42 2.07
C THR A 36 13.82 -36.29 0.55
N LYS A 37 14.98 -36.50 -0.08
CA LYS A 37 15.13 -36.44 -1.53
C LYS A 37 14.20 -37.47 -2.17
N LYS A 38 13.19 -37.00 -2.89
CA LYS A 38 12.31 -37.85 -3.70
C LYS A 38 13.08 -38.32 -4.94
N PRO A 39 12.88 -39.57 -5.40
CA PRO A 39 13.47 -40.02 -6.65
C PRO A 39 12.98 -39.15 -7.80
N PHE A 40 13.88 -38.81 -8.73
CA PHE A 40 13.55 -38.04 -9.92
C PHE A 40 12.51 -38.80 -10.75
N ARG A 41 11.43 -38.11 -11.12
CA ARG A 41 10.35 -38.64 -11.96
C ARG A 41 10.12 -37.64 -13.09
N PRO A 42 10.40 -37.97 -14.36
CA PRO A 42 10.27 -37.04 -15.49
C PRO A 42 8.88 -36.41 -15.65
N THR A 43 7.83 -37.09 -15.18
CA THR A 43 6.45 -36.62 -15.27
C THR A 43 5.97 -35.89 -14.01
N ALA A 44 6.75 -35.88 -12.93
CA ALA A 44 6.39 -35.21 -11.69
C ALA A 44 6.53 -33.69 -11.88
N GLY A 45 5.40 -32.98 -11.92
CA GLY A 45 5.33 -31.54 -12.17
C GLY A 45 4.63 -31.14 -13.46
N GLN A 46 4.29 -32.12 -14.31
CA GLN A 46 3.47 -31.86 -15.50
C GLN A 46 2.03 -31.57 -15.06
N THR A 47 1.63 -30.31 -15.09
CA THR A 47 0.25 -29.89 -14.82
C THR A 47 -0.54 -29.80 -16.13
N THR A 48 -1.81 -30.20 -16.07
CA THR A 48 -2.72 -30.07 -17.22
C THR A 48 -2.86 -28.60 -17.60
N TYR A 49 -3.11 -28.31 -18.87
CA TYR A 49 -3.26 -26.93 -19.35
C TYR A 49 -4.35 -26.17 -18.58
N ALA A 50 -5.47 -26.85 -18.24
CA ALA A 50 -6.54 -26.30 -17.43
C ALA A 50 -6.04 -25.79 -16.07
N LYS A 51 -5.26 -26.60 -15.33
CA LYS A 51 -4.69 -26.20 -14.03
C LYS A 51 -3.75 -24.99 -14.16
N ARG A 52 -2.91 -24.94 -15.21
CA ARG A 52 -2.04 -23.78 -15.47
C ARG A 52 -2.81 -22.51 -15.82
N LEU A 53 -4.00 -22.64 -16.39
CA LEU A 53 -4.87 -21.51 -16.73
C LEU A 53 -5.56 -20.98 -15.48
N GLU A 54 -6.05 -21.86 -14.61
CA GLU A 54 -6.57 -21.50 -13.28
C GLU A 54 -5.51 -20.81 -12.41
N GLU A 55 -4.30 -21.35 -12.35
CA GLU A 55 -3.19 -20.75 -11.61
C GLU A 55 -2.76 -19.39 -12.17
N ARG A 56 -2.89 -19.17 -13.49
CA ARG A 56 -2.64 -17.85 -14.11
C ARG A 56 -3.71 -16.85 -13.73
N LYS A 57 -4.99 -17.23 -13.84
CA LYS A 57 -6.13 -16.39 -13.42
C LYS A 57 -6.02 -16.01 -11.94
N ALA A 58 -5.68 -16.97 -11.07
CA ALA A 58 -5.47 -16.71 -9.65
C ALA A 58 -4.32 -15.73 -9.40
N ARG A 59 -3.20 -15.86 -10.13
CA ARG A 59 -2.08 -14.92 -10.04
C ARG A 59 -2.41 -13.54 -10.57
N GLU A 60 -3.17 -13.44 -11.65
CA GLU A 60 -3.63 -12.17 -12.20
C GLU A 60 -4.54 -11.44 -11.21
N ALA A 61 -5.51 -12.13 -10.62
CA ALA A 61 -6.38 -11.57 -9.59
C ALA A 61 -5.61 -11.09 -8.34
N MET A 62 -4.57 -11.82 -7.93
CA MET A 62 -3.71 -11.39 -6.81
C MET A 62 -2.90 -10.13 -7.17
N LYS A 63 -2.37 -10.07 -8.38
CA LYS A 63 -1.58 -8.91 -8.85
C LYS A 63 -2.45 -7.66 -9.03
N GLU A 64 -3.68 -7.82 -9.50
CA GLU A 64 -4.64 -6.73 -9.64
C GLU A 64 -4.93 -6.10 -8.27
N LYS A 65 -5.25 -6.92 -7.27
CA LYS A 65 -5.44 -6.46 -5.89
C LYS A 65 -4.19 -5.80 -5.30
N GLU A 66 -3.00 -6.34 -5.58
CA GLU A 66 -1.74 -5.72 -5.13
C GLU A 66 -1.53 -4.35 -5.78
N LYS A 67 -1.86 -4.23 -7.07
CA LYS A 67 -1.75 -2.97 -7.82
C LYS A 67 -2.74 -1.94 -7.29
N GLU A 68 -4.00 -2.31 -7.08
CA GLU A 68 -5.01 -1.42 -6.48
C GLU A 68 -4.54 -0.87 -5.13
N MET A 69 -4.02 -1.72 -4.25
CA MET A 69 -3.50 -1.28 -2.95
C MET A 69 -2.31 -0.31 -3.08
N LYS A 70 -1.44 -0.51 -4.08
CA LYS A 70 -0.31 0.39 -4.33
C LYS A 70 -0.77 1.73 -4.87
N ASP A 71 -1.67 1.71 -5.85
CA ASP A 71 -2.20 2.91 -6.50
C ASP A 71 -2.95 3.79 -5.48
N GLU A 72 -3.72 3.20 -4.57
CA GLU A 72 -4.37 3.92 -3.46
C GLU A 72 -3.37 4.60 -2.52
N LYS A 73 -2.34 3.88 -2.07
CA LYS A 73 -1.28 4.43 -1.20
C LYS A 73 -0.50 5.55 -1.87
N GLU A 74 -0.21 5.39 -3.17
CA GLU A 74 0.47 6.42 -3.95
C GLU A 74 -0.41 7.65 -4.14
N ALA A 75 -1.71 7.48 -4.41
CA ALA A 75 -2.66 8.58 -4.51
C ALA A 75 -2.74 9.39 -3.21
N GLU A 76 -2.82 8.73 -2.05
CA GLU A 76 -2.80 9.40 -0.74
C GLU A 76 -1.50 10.18 -0.52
N ARG A 77 -0.36 9.56 -0.85
CA ARG A 77 0.95 10.21 -0.75
C ARG A 77 1.03 11.45 -1.66
N GLN A 78 0.53 11.35 -2.89
CA GLN A 78 0.51 12.47 -3.82
C GLN A 78 -0.40 13.60 -3.34
N ARG A 79 -1.60 13.29 -2.81
CA ARG A 79 -2.50 14.29 -2.20
C ARG A 79 -1.81 15.05 -1.07
N ARG A 80 -1.08 14.35 -0.20
CA ARG A 80 -0.31 14.98 0.89
C ARG A 80 0.80 15.89 0.36
N ILE A 81 1.53 15.44 -0.67
CA ILE A 81 2.60 16.21 -1.30
C ILE A 81 2.03 17.48 -1.95
N GLN A 82 0.92 17.37 -2.68
CA GLN A 82 0.23 18.51 -3.30
C GLN A 82 -0.20 19.52 -2.25
N ALA A 83 -0.90 19.08 -1.19
CA ALA A 83 -1.33 19.97 -0.11
C ALA A 83 -0.16 20.72 0.56
N ILE A 84 1.01 20.08 0.72
CA ILE A 84 2.21 20.74 1.25
C ILE A 84 2.76 21.77 0.27
N LYS A 85 2.82 21.45 -1.02
CA LYS A 85 3.27 22.36 -2.08
C LYS A 85 2.36 23.59 -2.17
N ASP A 86 1.06 23.38 -2.18
CA ASP A 86 0.06 24.46 -2.27
C ASP A 86 0.15 25.40 -1.07
N ARG A 87 0.31 24.84 0.14
CA ARG A 87 0.53 25.64 1.36
C ARG A 87 1.80 26.48 1.28
N ARG A 88 2.89 25.92 0.73
CA ARG A 88 4.16 26.65 0.58
C ARG A 88 4.01 27.77 -0.46
N ALA A 89 3.42 27.48 -1.61
CA ALA A 89 3.14 28.47 -2.65
C ALA A 89 2.28 29.62 -2.12
N ALA A 90 1.18 29.33 -1.43
CA ALA A 90 0.32 30.34 -0.81
C ALA A 90 1.07 31.21 0.21
N LYS A 91 1.98 30.61 1.00
CA LYS A 91 2.81 31.34 1.96
C LYS A 91 3.82 32.24 1.25
N GLU A 92 4.48 31.76 0.20
CA GLU A 92 5.44 32.54 -0.59
C GLU A 92 4.77 33.72 -1.30
N GLU A 93 3.58 33.51 -1.86
CA GLU A 93 2.78 34.58 -2.45
C GLU A 93 2.39 35.63 -1.40
N LYS A 94 1.89 35.19 -0.24
CA LYS A 94 1.56 36.09 0.87
C LYS A 94 2.77 36.92 1.30
N LEU A 95 3.92 36.28 1.51
CA LEU A 95 5.18 36.96 1.88
C LEU A 95 5.65 37.94 0.79
N ARG A 96 5.45 37.61 -0.48
CA ARG A 96 5.75 38.51 -1.60
C ARG A 96 4.87 39.76 -1.55
N TYR A 97 3.58 39.62 -1.29
CA TYR A 97 2.66 40.75 -1.15
C TYR A 97 2.99 41.60 0.09
N GLU A 98 3.30 40.97 1.22
CA GLU A 98 3.71 41.67 2.45
C GLU A 98 4.99 42.50 2.21
N LYS A 99 6.02 41.92 1.58
CA LYS A 99 7.25 42.65 1.22
C LYS A 99 6.99 43.82 0.27
N MET A 100 6.02 43.69 -0.63
CA MET A 100 5.62 44.79 -1.52
C MET A 100 4.91 45.90 -0.75
N ALA A 101 4.02 45.55 0.17
CA ALA A 101 3.33 46.49 1.05
C ALA A 101 4.32 47.23 1.96
N GLU A 102 5.27 46.54 2.57
CA GLU A 102 6.36 47.12 3.34
C GLU A 102 7.19 48.10 2.51
N LYS A 103 7.53 47.74 1.26
CA LYS A 103 8.24 48.65 0.35
C LYS A 103 7.46 49.93 0.09
N MET A 104 6.13 49.85 -0.05
CA MET A 104 5.28 51.02 -0.23
C MET A 104 5.16 51.85 1.06
N HIS A 105 5.01 51.20 2.21
CA HIS A 105 5.00 51.85 3.51
C HIS A 105 6.33 52.59 3.77
N ARG A 106 7.47 51.94 3.51
CA ARG A 106 8.81 52.55 3.59
C ARG A 106 8.91 53.79 2.69
N LYS A 107 8.47 53.70 1.43
CA LYS A 107 8.44 54.84 0.50
C LYS A 107 7.56 55.99 1.02
N ARG A 108 6.42 55.69 1.64
CA ARG A 108 5.52 56.70 2.23
C ARG A 108 6.19 57.41 3.41
N VAL A 109 6.77 56.65 4.33
CA VAL A 109 7.49 57.19 5.50
C VAL A 109 8.67 58.07 5.06
N GLU A 110 9.46 57.62 4.09
CA GLU A 110 10.57 58.44 3.54
C GLU A 110 10.09 59.72 2.88
N ARG A 111 8.94 59.70 2.18
CA ARG A 111 8.34 60.92 1.60
C ARG A 111 7.90 61.90 2.69
N LEU A 112 7.30 61.41 3.77
CA LEU A 112 6.91 62.24 4.92
C LEU A 112 8.14 62.87 5.58
N LYS A 113 9.17 62.09 5.91
CA LYS A 113 10.44 62.60 6.48
C LYS A 113 11.09 63.68 5.61
N ARG A 114 11.06 63.51 4.28
CA ARG A 114 11.58 64.52 3.34
C ARG A 114 10.74 65.80 3.33
N ARG A 115 9.41 65.69 3.40
CA ARG A 115 8.52 66.85 3.51
C ARG A 115 8.71 67.58 4.82
N GLU A 116 8.80 66.87 5.94
CA GLU A 116 9.10 67.44 7.26
C GLU A 116 10.43 68.19 7.25
N LYS A 117 11.51 67.59 6.70
CA LYS A 117 12.80 68.27 6.56
C LYS A 117 12.69 69.54 5.73
N ARG A 118 11.95 69.50 4.60
CA ARG A 118 11.78 70.66 3.73
C ARG A 118 10.93 71.75 4.38
N ASN A 119 9.79 71.40 4.96
CA ASN A 119 8.90 72.34 5.64
C ASN A 119 9.61 72.98 6.84
N LYS A 120 10.45 72.23 7.55
CA LYS A 120 11.28 72.78 8.63
C LYS A 120 12.29 73.81 8.12
N LEU A 121 12.82 73.66 6.91
CA LEU A 121 13.75 74.64 6.31
C LEU A 121 13.03 75.85 5.70
N LEU A 122 11.77 75.70 5.31
CA LEU A 122 10.98 76.76 4.66
C LEU A 122 10.12 77.56 5.65
N ASN A 123 9.79 76.97 6.80
CA ASN A 123 8.98 77.58 7.86
C ASN A 123 9.80 77.79 9.15
N SER A 124 11.13 77.80 9.06
CA SER A 124 12.04 78.27 10.12
C SER A 124 12.38 79.73 9.94
#